data_AF-A0A5R9GCW4-F1
#
_entry.id   AF-A0A5R9GCW4-F1
#
_cell.length_a   1.000
_cell.length_b   1.000
_cell.length_c   1.000
_cell.angle_alpha   90.00
_cell.angle_beta   90.00
_cell.angle_gamma   90.00
#
_symmetry.space_group_name_H-M   'P 1'
#
loop_
_entity.id
_entity.type
_entity.pdbx_description
1 polymer ?
#
loop_
_entity_poly.entity_id
_entity_poly.type
_entity_poly.pdbx_seq_one_letter_code
_entity_poly.pdbx_strand_id
1 'polypeptide(L)'
;MKAFFISSQILYVLCLAPWFLIWGISFMGFDSGFSWFAVALTGGIGLYPIAVIVCSILAWRNRIKRKRAAVIFNLVPMLWIALVVVPVVAINL
;
A
#
# COMPACT_ATOMS: atom_id res chain seq x y z
N MET A 1 -1.10 -10.21 18.65
CA MET A 1 -1.73 -8.99 18.09
C MET A 1 -0.77 -7.82 17.98
N LYS A 2 -0.13 -7.36 19.08
CA LYS A 2 0.82 -6.24 19.02
C LYS A 2 2.00 -6.52 18.07
N ALA A 3 2.67 -7.66 18.27
CA ALA A 3 3.80 -8.07 17.42
C ALA A 3 3.41 -8.12 15.94
N PHE A 4 2.23 -8.68 15.61
CA PHE A 4 1.71 -8.74 14.25
C PHE A 4 1.55 -7.37 13.59
N PHE A 5 0.96 -6.37 14.30
CA PHE A 5 0.82 -5.02 13.76
C PHE A 5 2.16 -4.31 13.59
N ILE A 6 3.08 -4.50 14.54
CA ILE A 6 4.42 -3.91 14.45
C ILE A 6 5.19 -4.52 13.28
N SER A 7 5.20 -5.85 13.14
CA SER A 7 5.90 -6.52 12.04
C SER A 7 5.35 -6.12 10.67
N SER A 8 4.03 -6.03 10.52
CA SER A 8 3.43 -5.57 9.26
C SER A 8 3.72 -4.09 8.98
N GLN A 9 3.73 -3.23 10.00
CA GLN A 9 4.06 -1.81 9.83
C GLN A 9 5.52 -1.59 9.45
N ILE A 10 6.44 -2.35 10.03
CA ILE A 10 7.85 -2.36 9.61
C ILE A 10 7.94 -2.76 8.15
N LEU A 11 7.28 -3.84 7.74
CA LEU A 11 7.23 -4.25 6.34
C LEU A 11 6.69 -3.13 5.43
N TYR A 12 5.60 -2.46 5.83
CA TYR A 12 5.01 -1.38 5.03
C TYR A 12 5.96 -0.20 4.85
N VAL A 13 6.71 0.15 5.90
CA VAL A 13 7.73 1.20 5.85
C VAL A 13 8.89 0.79 4.95
N LEU A 14 9.37 -0.45 5.05
CA LEU A 14 10.42 -0.95 4.15
C LEU A 14 9.97 -0.92 2.69
N CYS A 15 8.70 -1.23 2.42
CA CYS A 15 8.12 -1.14 1.09
C CYS A 15 7.93 0.30 0.58
N LEU A 16 7.97 1.34 1.43
CA LEU A 16 7.82 2.73 0.95
C LEU A 16 8.93 3.14 -0.02
N ALA A 17 10.18 2.73 0.24
CA ALA A 17 11.31 3.10 -0.60
C ALA A 17 11.15 2.62 -2.06
N PRO A 18 10.94 1.32 -2.34
CA PRO A 18 10.66 0.87 -3.71
C PRO A 18 9.31 1.41 -4.22
N TRP A 19 8.33 1.65 -3.34
CA TRP A 19 7.03 2.19 -3.76
C TRP A 19 7.12 3.60 -4.32
N PHE A 20 7.94 4.48 -3.73
CA PHE A 20 8.14 5.83 -4.26
C PHE A 20 8.76 5.83 -5.65
N LEU A 21 9.59 4.83 -5.99
CA LEU A 21 10.09 4.65 -7.35
C LEU A 21 8.95 4.30 -8.32
N ILE A 22 8.08 3.36 -7.96
CA ILE A 22 6.90 2.98 -8.76
C ILE A 22 5.99 4.19 -8.97
N TRP A 23 5.78 4.98 -7.91
CA TRP A 23 5.00 6.20 -8.00
C TRP A 23 5.67 7.25 -8.90
N GLY A 24 6.97 7.48 -8.78
CA GLY A 24 7.72 8.38 -9.66
C GLY A 24 7.62 7.97 -11.14
N ILE A 25 7.79 6.68 -11.46
CA ILE A 25 7.68 6.17 -12.82
C ILE A 25 6.26 6.34 -13.37
N SER A 26 5.22 6.26 -12.52
CA SER A 26 3.84 6.45 -12.98
C SER A 26 3.56 7.82 -13.60
N PHE A 27 4.35 8.85 -13.27
CA PHE A 27 4.25 10.16 -13.90
C PHE A 27 4.64 10.18 -15.38
N MET A 28 5.41 9.20 -15.87
CA MET A 28 5.70 9.07 -17.31
C MET A 28 4.43 8.81 -18.14
N GLY A 29 3.34 8.35 -17.51
CA GLY A 29 2.03 8.26 -18.15
C GLY A 29 1.44 9.61 -18.60
N PHE A 30 2.05 10.74 -18.19
CA PHE A 30 1.70 12.09 -18.61
C PHE A 30 2.59 12.66 -19.72
N ASP A 31 3.61 11.93 -20.19
CA ASP A 31 4.54 12.43 -21.24
C ASP A 31 3.80 12.73 -22.56
N SER A 32 2.70 12.03 -22.83
CA SER A 32 1.81 12.27 -23.97
C SER A 32 0.73 13.33 -23.72
N GLY A 33 0.80 14.05 -22.59
CA GLY A 33 -0.20 15.05 -22.17
C GLY A 33 -1.19 14.53 -21.12
N PHE A 34 -2.27 15.28 -20.90
CA PHE A 34 -3.26 14.96 -19.87
C PHE A 34 -4.08 13.70 -20.23
N SER A 35 -4.18 12.77 -19.28
CA SER A 35 -4.97 11.55 -19.42
C SER A 35 -5.67 11.21 -18.09
N TRP A 36 -6.99 11.00 -18.13
CA TRP A 36 -7.76 10.53 -16.97
C TRP A 36 -7.26 9.18 -16.44
N PHE A 37 -6.77 8.33 -17.32
CA PHE A 37 -6.19 7.05 -16.94
C PHE A 37 -4.87 7.24 -16.17
N ALA A 38 -4.00 8.14 -16.64
CA ALA A 38 -2.75 8.46 -15.94
C ALA A 38 -3.03 9.09 -14.56
N VAL A 39 -4.06 9.94 -14.44
CA VAL A 39 -4.51 10.49 -13.15
C VAL A 39 -4.97 9.39 -12.20
N ALA A 40 -5.84 8.49 -12.66
CA ALA A 40 -6.35 7.40 -11.83
C ALA A 40 -5.24 6.46 -11.37
N LEU A 41 -4.31 6.11 -12.26
CA LEU A 41 -3.19 5.21 -11.97
C LEU A 41 -2.19 5.86 -10.99
N THR A 42 -1.74 7.07 -11.30
CA THR A 42 -0.79 7.81 -10.44
C THR A 42 -1.39 8.12 -9.07
N GLY A 43 -2.68 8.49 -9.03
CA GLY A 43 -3.42 8.70 -7.79
C GLY A 43 -3.57 7.42 -6.98
N GLY A 44 -3.95 6.31 -7.62
CA GLY A 44 -4.09 5.00 -6.98
C GLY A 44 -2.78 4.48 -6.38
N ILE A 45 -1.66 4.66 -7.09
CA ILE A 45 -0.33 4.31 -6.59
C ILE A 45 0.07 5.25 -5.44
N GLY A 46 -0.21 6.55 -5.56
CA GLY A 46 0.09 7.55 -4.54
C GLY A 46 -0.70 7.38 -3.23
N LEU A 47 -1.81 6.62 -3.24
CA LEU A 47 -2.60 6.35 -2.04
C LEU A 47 -1.93 5.39 -1.05
N TYR A 48 -0.92 4.61 -1.46
CA TYR A 48 -0.27 3.63 -0.58
C TYR A 48 0.23 4.21 0.76
N PRO A 49 1.07 5.27 0.81
CA PRO A 49 1.54 5.83 2.08
C PRO A 49 0.39 6.33 2.96
N ILE A 50 -0.64 6.93 2.35
CA ILE A 50 -1.83 7.41 3.07
C ILE A 50 -2.59 6.22 3.68
N ALA A 51 -2.80 5.16 2.89
CA ALA A 51 -3.44 3.94 3.35
C ALA A 51 -2.67 3.29 4.50
N VAL A 52 -1.34 3.20 4.42
CA VAL A 52 -0.47 2.67 5.50
C VAL A 52 -0.70 3.43 6.80
N ILE A 53 -0.68 4.76 6.78
CA ILE A 53 -0.84 5.60 7.98
C ILE A 53 -2.24 5.43 8.58
N VAL A 54 -3.28 5.66 7.77
CA VAL A 54 -4.67 5.64 8.22
C VAL A 54 -5.04 4.25 8.76
N CYS A 55 -4.70 3.20 8.02
CA CYS A 55 -4.99 1.82 8.42
C CYS A 55 -4.23 1.40 9.68
N SER A 56 -2.99 1.87 9.86
CA SER A 56 -2.22 1.61 11.08
C SER A 56 -2.89 2.24 12.30
N ILE A 57 -3.32 3.51 12.20
CA ILE A 57 -4.03 4.20 13.28
C ILE A 57 -5.34 3.47 13.62
N LEU A 58 -6.13 3.11 12.61
CA LEU A 58 -7.41 2.41 12.79
C LEU A 58 -7.23 1.01 13.38
N ALA A 59 -6.19 0.27 12.97
CA ALA A 59 -5.86 -1.04 13.52
C ALA A 59 -5.49 -0.94 15.01
N TRP A 60 -4.62 -0.01 15.37
CA TRP A 60 -4.21 0.21 16.76
C TRP A 60 -5.37 0.67 17.65
N ARG A 61 -6.22 1.58 17.17
CA ARG A 61 -7.42 2.03 17.89
C ARG A 61 -8.39 0.89 18.17
N ASN A 62 -8.60 -0.01 17.22
CA ASN A 62 -9.59 -1.09 17.33
C ASN A 62 -9.05 -2.36 18.01
N ARG A 63 -7.76 -2.41 18.37
CA ARG A 63 -7.06 -3.64 18.82
C ARG A 63 -7.69 -4.36 20.01
N ILE A 64 -8.33 -3.63 20.93
CA ILE A 64 -8.86 -4.19 22.19
C ILE A 64 -10.30 -4.70 21.99
N LYS A 65 -11.20 -3.81 21.53
CA LYS A 65 -12.65 -4.08 21.48
C LYS A 65 -13.11 -4.76 20.18
N ARG A 66 -12.41 -4.55 19.06
CA ARG A 66 -12.82 -5.03 17.73
C ARG A 66 -11.66 -5.69 17.00
N LYS A 67 -11.18 -6.82 17.54
CA LYS A 67 -10.00 -7.55 17.04
C LYS A 67 -10.09 -7.87 15.53
N ARG A 68 -11.24 -8.33 15.04
CA ARG A 68 -11.45 -8.65 13.61
C ARG A 68 -11.28 -7.41 12.72
N ALA A 69 -11.95 -6.30 13.06
CA ALA A 69 -11.82 -5.05 12.32
C ALA A 69 -10.37 -4.53 12.34
N ALA A 70 -9.68 -4.64 13.48
CA ALA A 70 -8.29 -4.23 13.60
C ALA A 70 -7.36 -5.02 12.65
N VAL A 71 -7.59 -6.33 12.49
CA VAL A 71 -6.84 -7.15 11.53
C VAL A 71 -7.18 -6.75 10.09
N ILE A 72 -8.46 -6.57 9.77
CA ILE A 72 -8.90 -6.16 8.42
C ILE A 72 -8.22 -4.84 8.03
N PHE A 73 -8.30 -3.80 8.88
CA PHE A 73 -7.63 -2.53 8.59
C PHE A 73 -6.13 -2.72 8.41
N ASN A 74 -5.48 -3.50 9.28
CA ASN A 74 -4.04 -3.74 9.16
C ASN A 74 -3.66 -4.44 7.84
N LEU A 75 -4.54 -5.25 7.25
CA LEU A 75 -4.28 -5.97 6.00
C LEU A 75 -4.55 -5.15 4.74
N VAL A 76 -5.30 -4.04 4.81
CA VAL A 76 -5.62 -3.22 3.62
C VAL A 76 -4.36 -2.76 2.87
N PRO A 77 -3.29 -2.25 3.52
CA PRO A 77 -2.07 -1.87 2.82
C PRO A 77 -1.34 -3.04 2.14
N MET A 78 -1.56 -4.30 2.57
CA MET A 78 -1.00 -5.46 1.89
C MET A 78 -1.54 -5.63 0.47
N LEU A 79 -2.72 -5.11 0.16
CA LEU A 79 -3.29 -5.21 -1.18
C LEU A 79 -2.40 -4.51 -2.22
N TRP A 80 -1.81 -3.36 -1.88
CA TRP A 80 -0.86 -2.67 -2.74
C TRP A 80 0.42 -3.48 -2.93
N ILE A 81 0.96 -4.05 -1.85
CA ILE A 81 2.17 -4.88 -1.92
C ILE A 81 1.91 -6.13 -2.79
N ALA A 82 0.77 -6.81 -2.58
CA ALA A 82 0.39 -7.98 -3.34
C ALA A 82 0.20 -7.65 -4.83
N LEU A 83 -0.39 -6.50 -5.16
CA LEU A 83 -0.58 -6.05 -6.54
C LEU A 83 0.75 -5.92 -7.30
N VAL A 84 1.86 -5.62 -6.62
CA VAL A 84 3.18 -5.50 -7.24
C VAL A 84 3.94 -6.83 -7.19
N VAL A 85 3.97 -7.48 -6.02
CA VAL A 85 4.78 -8.68 -5.81
C VAL A 85 4.25 -9.87 -6.60
N VAL A 86 2.92 -10.07 -6.65
CA VAL A 86 2.33 -11.24 -7.32
C VAL A 86 2.63 -11.25 -8.82
N PRO A 87 2.41 -10.16 -9.59
CA PRO A 87 2.80 -10.13 -11.00
C PRO A 87 4.31 -10.30 -11.20
N VAL A 88 5.14 -9.65 -10.37
CA VAL A 88 6.60 -9.79 -10.49
C VAL A 88 7.03 -11.24 -10.31
N VAL A 89 6.52 -11.94 -9.30
CA VAL A 89 6.83 -13.36 -9.10
C VAL A 89 6.29 -14.21 -10.25
N ALA A 90 5.05 -13.97 -10.69
CA ALA A 90 4.42 -14.73 -11.76
C ALA A 90 5.15 -14.61 -13.11
N ILE A 91 5.81 -13.48 -13.39
CA ILE A 91 6.59 -13.26 -14.61
C ILE A 91 7.96 -13.98 -14.56
N ASN A 92 8.47 -14.30 -13.36
CA ASN A 92 9.79 -14.89 -13.15
C ASN A 92 9.75 -16.41 -12.83
N LEU A 93 8.59 -17.04 -12.90
CA LEU A 93 8.38 -18.49 -12.74
C LEU A 93 8.25 -19.17 -14.12
#